data_AF-A0A367IUG7-F1
#
_entry.id   AF-A0A367IUG7-F1
#
_cell.length_a   1.000
_cell.length_b   1.000
_cell.length_c   1.000
_cell.angle_alpha   90.00
_cell.angle_beta   90.00
_cell.angle_gamma   90.00
#
_symmetry.space_group_name_H-M   'P 1'
#
loop_
_entity.id
_entity.type
_entity.pdbx_description
1 polymer ?
#
loop_
_entity_poly.entity_id
_entity_poly.type
_entity_poly.pdbx_seq_one_letter_code
_entity_poly.pdbx_strand_id
1 'polypeptide(L)'
;MFQLSRALFVHFTIPKTKPCQIEFSRRWFVTSQLYRPMAFYSLKPLTEQRVVQLKKTFEKNLSALGVVGRIYLAPAKGIGGINCQMSVPISQLDQVKEYFKQHESDFGTIEYTQGMEDTTAPSFEKLRVLIKKNVRNSKIRIYIHK
;
A
#
# COMPACT_ATOMS: atom_id res chain seq x y z
N MET A 1 89.35 3.36 31.66
CA MET A 1 89.06 3.05 30.24
C MET A 1 87.66 2.43 30.19
N PHE A 2 86.76 3.08 29.43
CA PHE A 2 85.52 2.57 28.80
C PHE A 2 84.47 1.83 29.66
N GLN A 3 83.17 2.03 29.55
CA GLN A 3 82.30 3.00 28.89
C GLN A 3 80.90 2.62 29.42
N LEU A 4 80.17 3.56 30.05
CA LEU A 4 78.78 3.34 30.45
C LEU A 4 77.91 3.32 29.19
N SER A 5 77.35 2.16 28.83
CA SER A 5 76.40 2.04 27.73
C SER A 5 75.06 2.66 28.12
N ARG A 6 74.79 3.82 27.53
CA ARG A 6 73.49 4.51 27.54
C ARG A 6 72.41 3.62 26.93
N ALA A 7 71.40 3.27 27.72
CA ALA A 7 70.12 2.82 27.20
C ALA A 7 69.40 4.02 26.56
N LEU A 8 69.26 4.00 25.23
CA LEU A 8 68.39 4.91 24.50
C LEU A 8 66.94 4.54 24.77
N PHE A 9 66.30 5.24 25.71
CA PHE A 9 64.85 5.29 25.78
C PHE A 9 64.34 6.08 24.56
N VAL A 10 63.91 5.34 23.54
CA VAL A 10 63.17 5.94 22.42
C VAL A 10 61.80 6.32 22.96
N HIS A 11 61.59 7.63 23.16
CA HIS A 11 60.28 8.20 23.44
C HIS A 11 59.39 7.97 22.21
N PHE A 12 58.61 6.88 22.21
CA PHE A 12 57.52 6.72 21.26
C PHE A 12 56.39 7.66 21.70
N THR A 13 56.36 8.85 21.11
CA THR A 13 55.17 9.70 21.14
C THR A 13 54.12 9.09 20.23
N ILE A 14 53.16 8.36 20.81
CA ILE A 14 51.95 7.93 20.12
C ILE A 14 51.19 9.20 19.72
N PRO A 15 51.00 9.50 18.42
CA PRO A 15 50.17 10.63 18.05
C PRO A 15 48.74 10.32 18.51
N LYS A 16 48.14 11.22 19.29
CA LYS A 16 46.71 11.17 19.61
C LYS A 16 45.92 11.36 18.32
N THR A 17 45.65 10.28 17.60
CA THR A 17 44.66 10.26 16.53
C THR A 17 43.31 10.50 17.18
N LYS A 18 42.69 11.64 16.88
CA LYS A 18 41.29 11.88 17.23
C LYS A 18 40.48 10.70 16.68
N PRO A 19 39.54 10.11 17.45
CA PRO A 19 38.66 9.11 16.88
C PRO A 19 37.93 9.79 15.73
N CYS A 20 38.18 9.34 14.50
CA CYS A 20 37.33 9.66 13.38
C CYS A 20 35.98 9.05 13.75
N GLN A 21 35.07 9.89 14.22
CA GLN A 21 33.67 9.53 14.35
C GLN A 21 33.22 9.23 12.92
N ILE A 22 33.21 7.94 12.58
CA ILE A 22 32.45 7.48 11.43
C ILE A 22 31.02 7.78 11.82
N GLU A 23 30.53 8.95 11.42
CA GLU A 23 29.10 9.17 11.31
C GLU A 23 28.65 8.10 10.32
N PHE A 24 28.17 6.98 10.86
CA PHE A 24 27.17 6.17 10.20
C PHE A 24 26.01 7.12 9.98
N SER A 25 26.06 7.87 8.88
CA SER A 25 24.89 8.46 8.27
C SER A 25 23.89 7.32 8.27
N ARG A 26 22.86 7.45 9.10
CA ARG A 26 21.68 6.61 9.04
C ARG A 26 21.06 6.91 7.68
N ARG A 27 21.67 6.36 6.64
CA ARG A 27 21.09 6.23 5.32
C ARG A 27 19.95 5.28 5.60
N TRP A 28 18.80 5.88 5.87
CA TRP A 28 17.54 5.18 6.02
C TRP A 28 17.49 4.20 4.87
N PHE A 29 17.64 2.91 5.19
CA PHE A 29 17.20 1.88 4.28
C PHE A 29 15.69 2.07 4.23
N VAL A 30 15.23 2.95 3.33
CA VAL A 30 13.86 2.94 2.89
C VAL A 30 13.76 1.61 2.18
N THR A 31 13.34 0.56 2.90
CA THR A 31 12.86 -0.65 2.25
C THR A 31 11.77 -0.15 1.33
N SER A 32 12.04 -0.13 0.02
CA SER A 32 11.09 0.37 -0.95
C SER A 32 9.82 -0.45 -0.78
N GLN A 33 8.76 0.20 -0.31
CA GLN A 33 7.51 -0.48 -0.06
C GLN A 33 6.99 -1.00 -1.40
N LEU A 34 6.86 -2.31 -1.51
CA LEU A 34 6.32 -2.95 -2.69
C LEU A 34 4.80 -3.05 -2.57
N TYR A 35 4.15 -2.90 -3.71
CA TYR A 35 2.71 -2.96 -3.86
C TYR A 35 2.31 -4.03 -4.86
N ARG A 36 1.23 -4.75 -4.57
CA ARG A 36 0.54 -5.62 -5.52
C ARG A 36 -0.69 -4.88 -6.05
N PRO A 37 -0.81 -4.67 -7.37
CA PRO A 37 -2.06 -4.23 -7.97
C PRO A 37 -3.15 -5.28 -7.75
N MET A 38 -4.32 -4.86 -7.29
CA MET A 38 -5.49 -5.72 -7.08
C MET A 38 -6.75 -5.03 -7.58
N ALA A 39 -7.65 -5.81 -8.18
CA ALA A 39 -8.96 -5.34 -8.58
C ALA A 39 -10.02 -6.42 -8.33
N PHE A 40 -11.25 -5.97 -8.08
CA PHE A 40 -12.43 -6.84 -8.08
C PHE A 40 -13.69 -5.99 -8.29
N TYR A 41 -14.79 -6.64 -8.64
CA TYR A 41 -16.10 -6.00 -8.69
C TYR A 41 -17.19 -6.97 -8.23
N SER A 42 -18.29 -6.43 -7.73
CA SER A 42 -19.51 -7.18 -7.46
C SER A 42 -20.72 -6.31 -7.77
N LEU A 43 -21.76 -6.93 -8.34
CA LEU A 43 -23.01 -6.28 -8.71
C LEU A 43 -24.13 -6.54 -7.68
N LYS A 44 -23.78 -6.97 -6.47
CA LYS A 44 -24.75 -7.20 -5.41
C LYS A 44 -25.35 -5.85 -4.94
N PRO A 45 -26.69 -5.68 -4.96
CA PRO A 45 -27.32 -4.42 -4.59
C PRO A 45 -27.04 -4.03 -3.13
N LEU A 46 -26.76 -2.75 -2.91
CA LEU A 46 -26.55 -2.17 -1.58
C LEU A 46 -27.61 -1.11 -1.29
N THR A 47 -27.99 -0.98 -0.02
CA THR A 47 -28.84 0.14 0.41
C THR A 47 -28.05 1.45 0.41
N GLU A 48 -28.74 2.59 0.25
CA GLU A 48 -28.09 3.90 0.29
C GLU A 48 -27.36 4.16 1.62
N GLN A 49 -27.98 3.78 2.73
CA GLN A 49 -27.39 3.87 4.06
C GLN A 49 -26.12 3.01 4.16
N ARG A 50 -26.15 1.78 3.65
CA ARG A 50 -25.00 0.87 3.69
C ARG A 50 -23.83 1.40 2.89
N VAL A 51 -24.09 1.98 1.71
CA VAL A 51 -23.06 2.62 0.87
C VAL A 51 -22.36 3.77 1.61
N VAL A 52 -23.10 4.60 2.36
CA VAL A 52 -22.50 5.69 3.16
C VAL A 52 -21.65 5.15 4.30
N GLN A 53 -22.09 4.09 4.98
CA GLN A 53 -21.32 3.43 6.03
C GLN A 53 -20.02 2.83 5.48
N LEU A 54 -20.13 2.03 4.42
CA LEU A 54 -19.00 1.38 3.75
C LEU A 54 -17.98 2.40 3.26
N LYS A 55 -18.42 3.53 2.69
CA LYS A 55 -17.51 4.62 2.31
C LYS A 55 -16.62 5.04 3.48
N LYS A 56 -17.24 5.36 4.62
CA LYS A 56 -16.51 5.84 5.82
C LYS A 56 -15.56 4.77 6.36
N THR A 57 -16.01 3.51 6.45
CA THR A 57 -15.20 2.42 6.98
C THR A 57 -14.04 2.08 6.05
N PHE A 58 -14.25 2.08 4.73
CA PHE A 58 -13.20 1.81 3.75
C PHE A 58 -12.16 2.92 3.74
N GLU A 59 -12.58 4.19 3.74
CA GLU A 59 -11.64 5.32 3.81
C GLU A 59 -10.76 5.24 5.05
N LYS A 60 -11.33 4.91 6.21
CA LYS A 60 -10.57 4.79 7.45
C LYS A 60 -9.64 3.58 7.46
N ASN A 61 -10.19 2.39 7.25
CA ASN A 61 -9.48 1.13 7.53
C ASN A 61 -8.45 0.82 6.44
N LEU A 62 -8.79 1.03 5.17
CA LEU A 62 -7.85 0.74 4.07
C LEU A 62 -6.70 1.76 4.05
N SER A 63 -6.95 3.03 4.38
CA SER A 63 -5.88 4.03 4.51
C SER A 63 -4.93 3.69 5.65
N ALA A 64 -5.43 3.15 6.78
CA ALA A 64 -4.60 2.69 7.89
C ALA A 64 -3.68 1.51 7.50
N LEU A 65 -4.09 0.71 6.52
CA LEU A 65 -3.28 -0.37 5.93
C LEU A 65 -2.35 0.12 4.80
N GLY A 66 -2.29 1.43 4.54
CA GLY A 66 -1.46 1.99 3.47
C GLY A 66 -1.94 1.66 2.05
N VAL A 67 -3.19 1.22 1.90
CA VAL A 67 -3.79 0.95 0.59
C VAL A 67 -4.06 2.26 -0.13
N VAL A 68 -3.75 2.30 -1.42
CA VAL A 68 -4.09 3.40 -2.32
C VAL A 68 -4.90 2.86 -3.50
N GLY A 69 -5.79 3.66 -4.09
CA GLY A 69 -6.72 3.11 -5.07
C GLY A 69 -7.95 3.96 -5.33
N ARG A 70 -8.84 3.42 -6.14
CA ARG A 70 -10.19 3.93 -6.39
C ARG A 70 -11.21 2.84 -6.10
N ILE A 71 -12.17 3.18 -5.26
CA ILE A 71 -13.29 2.31 -4.93
C ILE A 71 -14.58 3.05 -5.26
N TYR A 72 -15.41 2.45 -6.10
CA TYR A 72 -16.76 2.94 -6.40
C TYR A 72 -17.78 2.07 -5.68
N LEU A 73 -18.69 2.74 -4.97
CA LEU A 73 -19.86 2.11 -4.36
C LEU A 73 -21.11 2.69 -5.03
N ALA A 74 -22.07 1.84 -5.37
CA ALA A 74 -23.35 2.30 -5.91
C ALA A 74 -24.53 1.64 -5.19
N PRO A 75 -25.59 2.40 -4.87
CA PRO A 75 -26.80 1.86 -4.28
C PRO A 75 -27.65 1.15 -5.34
N ALA A 76 -28.65 0.39 -4.88
CA ALA A 76 -29.55 -0.41 -5.71
C ALA A 76 -30.38 0.39 -6.74
N LYS A 77 -30.47 1.72 -6.62
CA LYS A 77 -31.21 2.60 -7.53
C LYS A 77 -30.64 2.62 -8.97
N GLY A 78 -29.45 2.05 -9.19
CA GLY A 78 -28.82 1.86 -10.50
C GLY A 78 -28.13 0.49 -10.59
N ILE A 79 -26.98 0.42 -11.29
CA ILE A 79 -26.09 -0.75 -11.25
C ILE A 79 -25.34 -0.70 -9.91
N GLY A 80 -25.96 -1.27 -8.88
CA GLY A 80 -25.47 -1.29 -7.50
C GLY A 80 -24.27 -2.22 -7.30
N GLY A 81 -23.60 -2.05 -6.16
CA GLY A 81 -22.50 -2.91 -5.72
C GLY A 81 -21.19 -2.15 -5.54
N ILE A 82 -20.08 -2.80 -5.89
CA ILE A 82 -18.71 -2.30 -5.69
C ILE A 82 -17.82 -2.53 -6.91
N ASN A 83 -16.91 -1.59 -7.17
CA ASN A 83 -15.81 -1.75 -8.11
C ASN A 83 -14.54 -1.20 -7.46
N CYS A 84 -13.53 -2.03 -7.32
CA CYS A 84 -12.29 -1.73 -6.61
C CYS A 84 -11.09 -1.90 -7.56
N GLN A 85 -10.22 -0.90 -7.57
CA GLN A 85 -8.89 -0.94 -8.17
C GLN A 85 -7.91 -0.33 -7.18
N MET A 86 -6.93 -1.08 -6.71
CA MET A 86 -6.05 -0.68 -5.62
C MET A 86 -4.63 -1.19 -5.81
N SER A 87 -3.68 -0.50 -5.19
CA SER A 87 -2.33 -0.97 -4.95
C SER A 87 -2.22 -1.25 -3.46
N VAL A 88 -1.99 -2.51 -3.11
CA VAL A 88 -1.95 -3.00 -1.73
C VAL A 88 -0.49 -3.26 -1.34
N PRO A 89 -0.01 -2.71 -0.21
CA PRO A 89 1.28 -3.11 0.32
C PRO A 89 1.40 -4.62 0.47
N ILE A 90 2.50 -5.23 0.02
CA ILE A 90 2.66 -6.70 0.08
C ILE A 90 2.52 -7.21 1.52
N SER A 91 3.10 -6.49 2.48
CA SER A 91 3.03 -6.83 3.91
C SER A 91 1.62 -6.80 4.50
N GLN A 92 0.65 -6.21 3.79
CA GLN A 92 -0.74 -6.07 4.23
C GLN A 92 -1.72 -6.87 3.36
N LEU A 93 -1.23 -7.66 2.39
CA LEU A 93 -2.09 -8.36 1.42
C LEU A 93 -3.13 -9.26 2.08
N ASP A 94 -2.71 -10.10 3.02
CA ASP A 94 -3.62 -11.03 3.69
C ASP A 94 -4.60 -10.30 4.61
N GLN A 95 -4.16 -9.22 5.27
CA GLN A 95 -5.04 -8.39 6.08
C GLN A 95 -6.12 -7.70 5.23
N VAL A 96 -5.77 -7.22 4.05
CA VAL A 96 -6.74 -6.61 3.12
C VAL A 96 -7.73 -7.63 2.59
N LYS A 97 -7.27 -8.84 2.24
CA LYS A 97 -8.18 -9.93 1.81
C LYS A 97 -9.13 -10.33 2.93
N GLU A 98 -8.62 -10.53 4.15
CA GLU A 98 -9.46 -10.88 5.30
C GLU A 98 -10.44 -9.75 5.65
N TYR A 99 -10.01 -8.49 5.55
CA TYR A 99 -10.87 -7.33 5.73
C TYR A 99 -12.07 -7.36 4.77
N PHE A 100 -11.83 -7.61 3.48
CA PHE A 100 -12.90 -7.68 2.50
C PHE A 100 -13.75 -8.95 2.62
N LYS A 101 -13.19 -10.05 3.13
CA LYS A 101 -13.94 -11.28 3.44
C LYS A 101 -15.05 -11.04 4.47
N GLN A 102 -14.82 -10.17 5.45
CA GLN A 102 -15.84 -9.73 6.41
C GLN A 102 -17.03 -9.00 5.76
N HIS A 103 -16.89 -8.60 4.49
CA HIS A 103 -17.93 -7.94 3.71
C HIS A 103 -18.55 -8.83 2.63
N GLU A 104 -18.31 -10.14 2.62
CA GLU A 104 -18.96 -11.06 1.66
C GLU A 104 -20.49 -11.09 1.84
N SER A 105 -21.01 -10.79 3.04
CA SER A 105 -22.46 -10.59 3.23
C SER A 105 -23.00 -9.41 2.42
N ASP A 106 -22.18 -8.38 2.16
CA ASP A 106 -22.54 -7.22 1.34
C ASP A 106 -22.32 -7.47 -0.16
N PHE A 107 -21.26 -8.21 -0.54
CA PHE A 107 -20.80 -8.30 -1.94
C PHE A 107 -20.87 -9.70 -2.58
N GLY A 108 -21.15 -10.75 -1.80
CA GLY A 108 -20.91 -12.12 -2.23
C GLY A 108 -19.42 -12.46 -2.18
N THR A 109 -19.07 -13.68 -2.62
CA THR A 109 -17.68 -14.12 -2.71
C THR A 109 -16.87 -13.17 -3.59
N ILE A 110 -15.71 -12.75 -3.09
CA ILE A 110 -14.84 -11.79 -3.79
C ILE A 110 -13.76 -12.54 -4.54
N GLU A 111 -13.79 -12.45 -5.87
CA GLU A 111 -12.73 -12.94 -6.74
C GLU A 111 -11.78 -11.80 -7.10
N TYR A 112 -10.53 -11.92 -6.68
CA TYR A 112 -9.50 -10.90 -6.93
C TYR A 112 -8.78 -11.16 -8.24
N THR A 113 -8.67 -10.13 -9.07
CA THR A 113 -7.65 -10.05 -10.14
C THR A 113 -6.41 -9.37 -9.57
N GLN A 114 -5.28 -10.08 -9.57
CA GLN A 114 -4.01 -9.53 -9.10
C GLN A 114 -3.09 -9.22 -10.28
N GLY A 115 -2.30 -8.15 -10.15
CA GLY A 115 -1.17 -7.91 -11.04
C GLY A 115 -0.16 -9.04 -10.95
N MET A 116 0.48 -9.36 -12.07
CA MET A 116 1.51 -10.39 -12.13
C MET A 116 2.79 -9.99 -11.39
N GLU A 117 3.05 -8.70 -11.31
CA GLU A 117 4.28 -8.13 -10.78
C GLU A 117 4.00 -7.20 -9.60
N ASP A 118 4.94 -7.20 -8.67
CA ASP A 118 5.00 -6.24 -7.58
C ASP A 118 5.68 -4.95 -8.04
N THR A 119 5.13 -3.81 -7.64
CA THR A 119 5.61 -2.50 -8.07
C THR A 119 6.16 -1.71 -6.89
N THR A 120 7.27 -1.00 -7.11
CA THR A 120 7.82 -0.04 -6.13
C THR A 120 7.03 1.27 -6.09
N ALA A 121 6.28 1.57 -7.15
CA ALA A 121 5.39 2.71 -7.25
C ALA A 121 3.94 2.24 -7.36
N PRO A 122 3.01 2.72 -6.51
CA PRO A 122 1.61 2.38 -6.63
C PRO A 122 0.98 3.04 -7.86
N SER A 123 -0.06 2.41 -8.43
CA SER A 123 -0.80 2.95 -9.58
C SER A 123 -1.65 4.18 -9.24
N PHE A 124 -1.78 4.50 -7.95
CA PHE A 124 -2.60 5.59 -7.44
C PHE A 124 -1.84 6.37 -6.37
N GLU A 125 -1.96 7.70 -6.39
CA GLU A 125 -1.34 8.57 -5.38
C GLU A 125 -2.00 8.47 -3.99
N LYS A 126 -3.31 8.20 -3.95
CA LYS A 126 -4.09 8.12 -2.71
C LYS A 126 -5.32 7.24 -2.87
N LEU A 127 -5.86 6.77 -1.75
CA LEU A 127 -7.16 6.13 -1.72
C LEU A 127 -8.28 7.15 -1.96
N ARG A 128 -9.21 6.81 -2.86
CA ARG A 128 -10.47 7.53 -3.06
C ARG A 128 -11.62 6.55 -3.03
N VAL A 129 -12.57 6.75 -2.12
CA VAL A 129 -13.82 5.97 -2.07
C VAL A 129 -14.97 6.90 -2.47
N LEU A 130 -15.65 6.56 -3.55
CA LEU A 130 -16.62 7.43 -4.20
C LEU A 130 -17.97 6.72 -4.33
N ILE A 131 -19.03 7.44 -3.97
CA ILE A 131 -20.39 6.98 -4.22
C ILE A 131 -20.77 7.40 -5.64
N LYS A 132 -21.23 6.44 -6.44
CA LYS A 132 -21.65 6.62 -7.83
C LYS A 132 -23.08 6.14 -7.99
N LYS A 133 -23.74 6.60 -9.06
CA LYS A 133 -25.06 6.06 -9.46
C LYS A 133 -24.95 4.62 -9.98
N ASN A 134 -23.85 4.31 -10.66
CA ASN A 134 -23.52 2.98 -11.21
C ASN A 134 -22.05 2.65 -10.90
N VAL A 135 -21.74 1.40 -10.55
CA VAL A 135 -20.33 0.96 -10.32
C VAL A 135 -19.52 0.76 -11.60
N ARG A 136 -20.20 0.74 -12.76
CA ARG A 136 -19.59 0.73 -14.10
C ARG A 136 -20.29 1.76 -14.97
N ASN A 137 -19.52 2.48 -15.79
CA ASN A 137 -20.07 3.35 -16.81
C ASN A 137 -20.66 2.50 -17.96
N SER A 138 -21.97 2.35 -17.99
CA SER A 138 -22.72 1.82 -19.14
C SER A 138 -22.93 2.93 -20.19
N LYS A 139 -21.84 3.43 -20.78
CA LYS A 139 -21.91 4.18 -22.06
C LYS A 139 -21.69 3.25 -23.27
N ILE A 140 -22.09 1.99 -23.17
CA ILE A 140 -22.12 1.10 -24.32
C ILE A 140 -23.45 1.39 -25.04
N ARG A 141 -23.39 2.17 -26.13
CA ARG A 141 -24.45 2.16 -27.14
C ARG A 141 -24.36 0.80 -27.85
N ILE A 142 -25.15 -0.16 -27.41
CA ILE A 142 -25.33 -1.39 -28.18
C ILE A 142 -26.16 -0.98 -29.40
N TYR A 143 -25.51 -0.78 -30.54
CA TYR A 143 -26.19 -0.71 -31.83
C TYR A 143 -26.67 -2.12 -32.15
N ILE A 144 -27.92 -2.43 -31.79
CA ILE A 144 -28.59 -3.62 -32.28
C ILE A 144 -29.02 -3.30 -33.70
N HIS A 145 -28.30 -3.83 -34.70
CA HIS A 145 -28.82 -3.92 -36.05
C HIS A 145 -29.99 -4.92 -36.02
N LYS A 146 -31.20 -4.41 -36.30
CA LYS A 146 -32.37 -5.23 -36.62
C LYS A 146 -32.18 -5.92 -37.96
#